data_AF-A0A4R2DAQ2-F1
#
_entry.id   AF-A0A4R2DAQ2-F1
#
_cell.length_a   1.000
_cell.length_b   1.000
_cell.length_c   1.000
_cell.angle_alpha   90.00
_cell.angle_beta   90.00
_cell.angle_gamma   90.00
#
_symmetry.space_group_name_H-M   'P 1'
#
loop_
_entity.id
_entity.type
_entity.pdbx_description
1 polymer ?
#
loop_
_entity_poly.entity_id
_entity_poly.type
_entity_poly.pdbx_seq_one_letter_code
_entity_poly.pdbx_strand_id
1 'polypeptide(L)'
;MFGLTFEKLFLVAIIAGVVLGPQRLPVYAHQLARTVRALRDFVESTRGAAEREMGVATSLDLKQYDPRRVVRDALNEPTAPPVTDETADEARRVRPGQKYLTTGSAAHPRRILIESLPDGDPRRIAAAPVQSGSELDRATG
;
A
#
# COMPACT_ATOMS: atom_id res chain seq x y z
N MET A 1 14.11 -17.27 -39.39
CA MET A 1 14.95 -16.12 -38.98
C MET A 1 14.88 -15.08 -40.08
N PHE A 2 14.15 -13.99 -39.89
CA PHE A 2 14.05 -12.93 -40.91
C PHE A 2 15.43 -12.29 -41.07
N GLY A 3 16.04 -12.44 -42.24
CA GLY A 3 17.33 -11.83 -42.57
C GLY A 3 17.21 -10.32 -42.80
N LEU A 4 16.54 -9.61 -41.88
CA LEU A 4 16.37 -8.16 -41.83
C LEU A 4 17.65 -7.54 -41.29
N THR A 5 18.55 -7.18 -42.20
CA THR A 5 19.69 -6.32 -41.91
C THR A 5 19.26 -4.86 -42.05
N PHE A 6 19.98 -3.94 -41.39
CA PHE A 6 19.71 -2.51 -41.45
C PHE A 6 19.59 -1.99 -42.90
N GLU A 7 20.49 -2.45 -43.77
CA GLU A 7 20.49 -2.15 -45.21
C GLU A 7 19.17 -2.54 -45.89
N LYS A 8 18.66 -3.75 -45.63
CA LYS A 8 17.40 -4.21 -46.23
C LYS A 8 16.20 -3.43 -45.71
N LEU A 9 16.22 -3.07 -44.43
CA LEU A 9 15.17 -2.26 -43.81
C LEU A 9 15.13 -0.85 -44.44
N PHE A 10 16.31 -0.26 -44.68
CA PHE A 10 16.44 1.00 -45.39
C PHE A 10 15.96 0.91 -46.84
N LEU A 11 16.36 -0.14 -47.57
CA LEU A 11 15.90 -0.38 -48.94
C LEU A 11 14.36 -0.52 -49.00
N VAL A 12 13.76 -1.28 -48.09
CA VAL A 12 12.31 -1.44 -47.99
C VAL A 12 11.65 -0.10 -47.67
N ALA A 13 12.21 0.72 -46.78
CA ALA A 13 11.67 2.04 -46.47
C ALA A 13 11.67 2.97 -47.69
N ILE A 14 12.72 2.96 -48.50
CA ILE A 14 12.77 3.71 -49.76
C ILE A 14 11.68 3.21 -50.72
N ILE A 15 11.60 1.90 -50.96
CA ILE A 15 10.60 1.31 -51.86
C ILE A 15 9.19 1.66 -51.39
N ALA A 16 8.91 1.47 -50.09
CA ALA A 16 7.64 1.81 -49.49
C ALA A 16 7.32 3.29 -49.67
N GLY A 17 8.29 4.19 -49.49
CA GLY A 17 8.10 5.62 -49.69
C GLY A 17 7.84 6.02 -51.13
N VAL A 18 8.44 5.33 -52.10
CA VAL A 18 8.13 5.53 -53.52
C VAL A 18 6.73 5.03 -53.85
N VAL A 19 6.35 3.84 -53.38
CA VAL A 19 5.03 3.22 -53.64
C VAL A 19 3.88 4.00 -53.00
N LEU A 20 4.02 4.42 -51.74
CA LEU A 20 3.02 5.23 -51.04
C LEU A 20 3.04 6.71 -51.48
N GLY A 21 4.16 7.15 -52.03
CA GLY A 21 4.47 8.55 -52.34
C GLY A 21 5.11 9.27 -51.14
N PRO A 22 6.25 9.97 -51.33
CA PRO A 22 6.99 10.61 -50.24
C PRO A 22 6.20 11.75 -49.57
N GLN A 23 5.25 12.33 -50.30
CA GLN A 23 4.36 13.38 -49.80
C GLN A 23 3.29 12.86 -48.82
N ARG A 24 2.91 11.56 -48.92
CA ARG A 24 1.84 10.99 -48.08
C ARG A 24 2.36 10.28 -46.84
N LEU A 25 3.59 9.74 -46.87
CA LEU A 25 4.27 9.17 -45.71
C LEU A 25 4.21 10.06 -44.44
N PRO A 26 4.58 11.35 -44.47
CA PRO A 26 4.56 12.19 -43.27
C PRO A 26 3.14 12.36 -42.74
N VAL A 27 2.14 12.45 -43.62
CA VAL A 27 0.73 12.56 -43.22
C VAL A 27 0.28 11.34 -42.41
N TYR A 28 0.63 10.13 -42.86
CA TYR A 28 0.33 8.90 -42.11
C TYR A 28 1.17 8.76 -40.85
N ALA A 29 2.44 9.16 -40.87
CA ALA A 29 3.30 9.16 -39.69
C ALA A 29 2.73 10.10 -38.59
N HIS A 30 2.21 11.26 -38.97
CA HIS A 30 1.53 12.17 -38.04
C HIS A 30 0.24 11.57 -37.46
N GLN A 31 -0.55 10.86 -38.27
CA GLN A 31 -1.74 10.17 -37.76
C GLN A 31 -1.36 9.08 -36.76
N LEU A 32 -0.38 8.25 -37.09
CA LEU A 32 0.13 7.21 -36.18
C LEU A 32 0.70 7.82 -34.90
N ALA A 33 1.50 8.88 -35.01
CA ALA A 33 2.07 9.56 -33.85
C ALA A 33 0.99 10.12 -32.91
N ARG A 34 -0.09 10.69 -33.46
CA ARG A 34 -1.24 11.14 -32.66
C ARG A 34 -1.92 9.96 -31.96
N THR A 35 -2.13 8.85 -32.65
CA THR A 35 -2.74 7.65 -32.05
C THR A 35 -1.87 7.07 -30.94
N VAL A 36 -0.55 6.97 -31.16
CA VAL A 36 0.40 6.50 -30.14
C VAL A 36 0.44 7.44 -28.94
N ARG A 37 0.40 8.76 -29.17
CA ARG A 37 0.32 9.76 -28.10
C ARG A 37 -0.97 9.57 -27.28
N ALA A 38 -2.11 9.50 -27.96
CA ALA A 38 -3.41 9.31 -27.32
C ALA A 38 -3.47 7.99 -26.53
N LEU A 39 -2.91 6.90 -27.08
CA LEU A 39 -2.81 5.62 -26.39
C LEU A 39 -1.91 5.72 -25.16
N ARG A 40 -0.75 6.39 -25.25
CA ARG A 40 0.14 6.62 -24.11
C ARG A 40 -0.55 7.41 -23.01
N ASP A 41 -1.23 8.50 -23.38
CA ASP A 41 -1.93 9.37 -22.43
C ASP A 41 -3.10 8.63 -21.79
N PHE A 42 -3.80 7.76 -22.54
CA PHE A 42 -4.86 6.89 -22.02
C PHE A 42 -4.34 5.85 -21.01
N VAL A 43 -3.19 5.21 -21.30
CA VAL A 43 -2.54 4.28 -20.38
C VAL A 43 -2.12 5.00 -19.10
N GLU A 44 -1.51 6.18 -19.23
CA GLU A 44 -1.07 6.98 -18.08
C GLU A 44 -2.27 7.47 -17.24
N SER A 45 -3.36 7.90 -17.88
CA SER A 45 -4.58 8.32 -17.16
C SER A 45 -5.23 7.15 -16.42
N THR A 46 -5.23 5.96 -17.03
CA THR A 46 -5.79 4.74 -16.43
C THR A 46 -4.94 4.29 -15.25
N ARG A 47 -3.61 4.35 -15.39
CA ARG A 47 -2.67 4.11 -14.29
C ARG A 47 -2.89 5.10 -13.15
N GLY A 48 -3.01 6.39 -13.45
CA GLY A 48 -3.26 7.43 -12.44
C GLY A 48 -4.62 7.32 -11.76
N ALA A 49 -5.64 6.76 -12.41
CA ALA A 49 -6.93 6.44 -11.81
C ALA A 49 -6.86 5.19 -10.93
N ALA A 50 -6.21 4.13 -11.42
CA ALA A 50 -5.97 2.91 -10.65
C ALA A 50 -5.10 3.17 -9.39
N GLU A 51 -4.09 4.04 -9.49
CA GLU A 51 -3.25 4.46 -8.35
C GLU A 51 -4.06 5.23 -7.29
N ARG A 52 -5.04 6.04 -7.71
CA ARG A 52 -5.90 6.81 -6.80
C ARG A 52 -6.92 5.94 -6.06
N GLU A 53 -7.42 4.89 -6.69
CA GLU A 53 -8.43 4.01 -6.09
C GLU A 53 -7.83 2.79 -5.39
N MET A 54 -6.68 2.29 -5.83
CA MET A 54 -6.06 1.08 -5.27
C MET A 54 -4.78 1.36 -4.47
N GLY A 55 -4.26 2.60 -4.46
CA GLY A 55 -3.04 2.97 -3.72
C GLY A 55 -1.77 2.21 -4.17
N VAL A 56 -1.86 1.40 -5.23
CA VAL A 56 -0.80 0.53 -5.73
C VAL A 56 -0.53 0.91 -7.17
N ALA A 57 0.69 1.39 -7.43
CA ALA A 57 1.19 1.62 -8.76
C ALA A 57 1.13 0.31 -9.56
N THR A 58 0.30 0.27 -10.60
CA THR A 58 0.25 -0.82 -11.58
C THR A 58 1.45 -0.78 -12.52
N SER A 59 2.65 -0.56 -11.96
CA SER A 59 3.89 -0.97 -12.58
C SER A 59 4.04 -2.47 -12.32
N LEU A 60 4.06 -3.20 -13.41
CA LEU A 60 4.24 -4.63 -13.56
C LEU A 60 5.54 -5.15 -12.89
N ASP A 61 5.66 -5.06 -11.57
CA ASP A 61 6.77 -5.61 -10.80
C ASP A 61 6.25 -6.40 -9.59
N LEU A 62 5.63 -7.54 -9.90
CA LEU A 62 5.22 -8.58 -8.94
C LEU A 62 6.41 -9.09 -8.09
N LYS A 63 7.65 -8.84 -8.52
CA LYS A 63 8.89 -9.25 -7.84
C LYS A 63 9.30 -8.34 -6.69
N GLN A 64 8.71 -7.15 -6.56
CA GLN A 64 9.10 -6.20 -5.51
C GLN A 64 8.30 -6.37 -4.20
N TYR A 65 7.38 -7.34 -4.15
CA TYR A 65 6.72 -7.78 -2.90
C TYR A 65 7.42 -9.03 -2.36
N ASP A 66 8.71 -8.95 -2.02
CA ASP A 66 9.42 -10.09 -1.41
C ASP A 66 9.01 -10.15 0.09
N PRO A 67 8.20 -11.14 0.51
CA PRO A 67 7.60 -11.16 1.85
C PRO A 67 8.65 -11.18 2.96
N ARG A 68 9.87 -11.63 2.66
CA ARG A 68 11.00 -11.63 3.60
C ARG A 68 11.43 -10.22 4.00
N ARG A 69 11.30 -9.24 3.10
CA ARG A 69 11.59 -7.83 3.44
C ARG A 69 10.54 -7.28 4.39
N VAL A 70 9.25 -7.46 4.07
CA VAL A 70 8.14 -7.02 4.93
C VAL A 70 8.24 -7.59 6.36
N VAL A 71 8.58 -8.88 6.47
CA VAL A 71 8.75 -9.53 7.77
C VAL A 71 10.00 -9.05 8.50
N ARG A 72 11.13 -8.87 7.81
CA ARG A 72 12.36 -8.31 8.42
C ARG A 72 12.16 -6.88 8.91
N ASP A 73 11.43 -6.08 8.16
CA ASP A 73 11.11 -4.72 8.54
C ASP A 73 10.21 -4.73 9.80
N ALA A 74 9.20 -5.63 9.85
CA ALA A 74 8.37 -5.83 11.04
C ALA A 74 9.10 -6.42 12.26
N LEU A 75 10.17 -7.20 12.05
CA LEU A 75 11.02 -7.74 13.12
C LEU A 75 12.05 -6.72 13.63
N ASN A 76 12.47 -5.78 12.78
CA ASN A 76 13.46 -4.75 13.13
C ASN A 76 12.80 -3.47 13.66
N GLU A 77 11.52 -3.23 13.36
CA GLU A 77 10.75 -2.14 13.92
C GLU A 77 10.26 -2.54 15.33
N PRO A 78 10.63 -1.80 16.40
CA PRO A 78 10.09 -2.05 17.73
C PRO A 78 8.57 -1.87 17.64
N THR A 79 7.85 -2.99 17.67
CA THR A 79 6.40 -3.09 17.57
C THR A 79 5.75 -2.36 18.74
N ALA A 80 5.58 -1.05 18.59
CA ALA A 80 4.49 -0.33 19.20
C ALA A 80 3.37 -0.30 18.14
N PRO A 81 2.21 -0.92 18.36
CA PRO A 81 1.09 -0.75 17.45
C PRO A 81 0.83 0.75 17.28
N PRO A 82 0.59 1.26 16.05
CA PRO A 82 0.28 2.67 15.86
C PRO A 82 -0.96 3.00 16.68
N VAL A 83 -0.80 3.89 17.66
CA VAL A 83 -1.91 4.42 18.45
C VAL A 83 -2.76 5.26 17.50
N THR A 84 -3.83 4.68 16.98
CA THR A 84 -4.83 5.39 16.19
C THR A 84 -5.81 6.12 17.10
N ASP A 85 -6.49 7.16 16.60
CA ASP A 85 -7.52 7.89 17.36
C ASP A 85 -8.60 6.95 17.90
N GLU A 86 -8.97 5.91 17.14
CA GLU A 86 -9.90 4.86 17.57
C GLU A 86 -9.36 4.05 18.76
N THR A 87 -8.06 3.76 18.81
CA THR A 87 -7.44 3.07 19.95
C THR A 87 -7.39 3.92 21.20
N ALA A 88 -7.15 5.22 21.07
CA ALA A 88 -7.20 6.17 22.16
C ALA A 88 -8.63 6.36 22.70
N ASP A 89 -9.62 6.45 21.82
CA ASP A 89 -11.02 6.58 22.21
C ASP A 89 -11.57 5.31 22.88
N GLU A 90 -11.18 4.13 22.41
CA GLU A 90 -11.53 2.88 23.10
C GLU A 90 -10.88 2.81 24.48
N ALA A 91 -9.61 3.21 24.63
CA ALA A 91 -8.93 3.25 25.92
C ALA A 91 -9.65 4.14 26.93
N ARG A 92 -10.22 5.28 26.50
CA ARG A 92 -11.03 6.17 27.36
C ARG A 92 -12.34 5.55 27.83
N ARG A 93 -12.89 4.58 27.09
CA ARG A 93 -14.15 3.88 27.46
C ARG A 93 -13.91 2.65 28.33
N VAL A 94 -12.68 2.14 28.37
CA VAL A 94 -12.29 1.00 29.20
C VAL A 94 -12.32 1.40 30.67
N ARG A 95 -12.97 0.59 31.51
CA ARG A 95 -12.99 0.79 32.95
C ARG A 95 -11.78 0.12 33.62
N PRO A 96 -11.23 0.71 34.70
CA PRO A 96 -10.17 0.05 35.47
C PRO A 96 -10.67 -1.31 36.00
N GLY A 97 -9.89 -2.36 35.78
CA GLY A 97 -10.23 -3.74 36.15
C GLY A 97 -11.05 -4.52 35.09
N GLN A 98 -11.29 -3.94 33.91
CA GLN A 98 -11.94 -4.65 32.82
C GLN A 98 -11.00 -5.72 32.24
N LYS A 99 -11.48 -6.98 32.14
CA LYS A 99 -10.66 -8.11 31.64
C LYS A 99 -10.76 -8.34 30.14
N TYR A 100 -11.86 -7.89 29.53
CA TYR A 100 -12.15 -8.15 28.12
C TYR A 100 -12.57 -6.87 27.41
N LEU A 101 -12.03 -6.68 26.20
CA LEU A 101 -12.49 -5.67 25.27
C LEU A 101 -13.36 -6.33 24.20
N THR A 102 -14.52 -5.74 23.91
CA THR A 102 -15.37 -6.19 22.80
C THR A 102 -15.01 -5.36 21.59
N THR A 103 -14.38 -5.99 20.61
CA THR A 103 -14.00 -5.42 19.31
C THR A 103 -14.88 -6.03 18.21
N GLY A 104 -14.94 -5.41 17.03
CA GLY A 104 -15.72 -5.90 15.89
C GLY A 104 -17.05 -5.17 15.68
N SER A 105 -17.65 -5.40 14.52
CA SER A 105 -18.92 -4.80 14.11
C SER A 105 -20.08 -5.35 14.95
N ALA A 106 -21.18 -4.60 15.06
CA ALA A 106 -22.42 -5.05 15.71
C ALA A 106 -22.93 -6.41 15.17
N ALA A 107 -22.60 -6.73 13.91
CA ALA A 107 -22.93 -8.03 13.30
C ALA A 107 -21.99 -9.17 13.73
N HIS A 108 -20.76 -8.88 14.17
CA HIS A 108 -19.74 -9.87 14.55
C HIS A 108 -18.85 -9.35 15.70
N PRO A 109 -19.36 -9.37 16.95
CA PRO A 109 -18.56 -8.99 18.10
C PRO A 109 -17.52 -10.07 18.43
N ARG A 110 -16.26 -9.67 18.59
CA ARG A 110 -15.16 -10.48 19.10
C ARG A 110 -14.73 -9.97 20.47
N ARG A 111 -14.44 -10.89 21.39
CA ARG A 111 -13.90 -10.57 22.71
C ARG A 111 -12.41 -10.86 22.72
N ILE A 112 -11.61 -9.85 23.02
CA ILE A 112 -10.17 -9.98 23.21
C ILE A 112 -9.83 -9.72 24.68
N LEU A 113 -8.88 -10.49 25.21
CA LEU A 113 -8.47 -10.39 26.61
C LEU A 113 -7.48 -9.22 26.75
N ILE A 114 -7.67 -8.31 27.70
CA ILE A 114 -6.88 -7.07 27.74
C ILE A 114 -5.39 -7.30 28.00
N GLU A 115 -5.05 -8.34 28.77
CA GLU A 115 -3.67 -8.81 28.99
C GLU A 115 -3.00 -9.42 27.75
N SER A 116 -3.77 -9.72 26.69
CA SER A 116 -3.20 -10.19 25.41
C SER A 116 -2.81 -9.05 24.46
N LEU A 117 -3.14 -7.79 24.79
CA LEU A 117 -2.71 -6.62 24.03
C LEU A 117 -1.23 -6.29 24.32
N PRO A 118 -0.48 -5.71 23.37
CA PRO A 118 0.93 -5.33 23.57
C PRO A 118 1.15 -4.46 24.82
N ASP A 119 2.32 -4.56 25.44
CA ASP A 119 2.62 -3.90 26.73
C ASP A 119 2.52 -2.35 26.66
N GLY A 120 2.61 -1.75 25.47
CA GLY A 120 2.45 -0.31 25.23
C GLY A 120 1.06 0.15 24.80
N ASP A 121 0.04 -0.73 24.78
CA ASP A 121 -1.29 -0.37 24.28
C ASP A 121 -2.06 0.51 25.29
N PRO A 122 -2.60 1.68 24.89
CA PRO A 122 -3.34 2.57 25.79
C PRO A 122 -4.55 1.90 26.46
N ARG A 123 -5.17 0.90 25.82
CA ARG A 123 -6.33 0.17 26.36
C ARG A 123 -5.93 -0.74 27.52
N ARG A 124 -4.70 -1.26 27.50
CA ARG A 124 -4.13 -2.06 28.59
C ARG A 124 -3.77 -1.19 29.78
N ILE A 125 -3.18 -0.02 29.52
CA ILE A 125 -2.85 0.97 30.55
C ILE A 125 -4.12 1.47 31.24
N ALA A 126 -5.20 1.73 30.48
CA ALA A 126 -6.48 2.16 31.03
C ALA A 126 -7.21 1.06 31.84
N ALA A 127 -7.04 -0.21 31.47
CA ALA A 127 -7.62 -1.33 32.20
C ALA A 127 -6.81 -1.74 33.44
N ALA A 128 -5.54 -1.33 33.52
CA ALA A 128 -4.66 -1.71 34.62
C ALA A 128 -5.35 -1.39 35.95
N PRO A 129 -5.38 -2.34 36.90
CA PRO A 129 -5.92 -2.05 38.22
C PRO A 129 -5.12 -0.89 38.77
N VAL A 130 -5.82 0.19 39.15
CA VAL A 130 -5.22 1.31 39.85
C VAL A 130 -4.57 0.72 41.09
N GLN A 131 -3.23 0.58 41.06
CA GLN A 131 -2.47 0.22 42.24
C GLN A 131 -2.62 1.39 43.20
N SER A 132 -3.62 1.31 44.08
CA SER A 132 -3.69 2.16 45.26
C SER A 132 -2.44 1.89 46.08
N GLY A 133 -1.42 2.72 45.84
CA GLY A 133 -0.24 2.76 46.66
C GLY A 133 -0.63 3.17 48.08
N SER A 134 -0.55 2.23 49.01
CA SER A 134 -0.29 2.52 50.41
C SER A 134 0.25 1.26 51.10
N GLU A 135 1.40 0.78 50.64
CA GLU A 135 2.23 -0.18 51.37
C GLU A 135 3.52 0.50 51.85
N LEU A 136 3.38 1.69 52.46
CA LEU A 136 4.53 2.43 52.98
C LEU A 136 4.36 3.04 54.39
N ASP A 137 3.35 2.64 55.17
CA ASP A 137 3.17 3.16 56.54
C ASP A 137 2.70 2.10 57.56
N ARG A 138 3.44 0.98 57.69
CA ARG A 138 3.21 0.04 58.80
C ARG A 138 4.46 -0.61 59.41
N ALA A 139 5.66 -0.11 59.07
CA ALA A 139 6.92 -0.65 59.58
C ALA A 139 7.69 0.33 60.48
N THR A 140 6.98 1.18 61.22
CA THR A 140 7.53 1.87 62.39
C THR A 140 6.48 1.85 63.50
N GLY A 141 6.50 0.79 64.31
CA GLY A 141 5.78 0.63 65.55
C GLY A 141 6.64 -0.21 66.49
#